data_AF-A0A1I8IK43-F1
#
_entry.id   AF-A0A1I8IK43-F1
#
_cell.length_a   1.000
_cell.length_b   1.000
_cell.length_c   1.000
_cell.angle_alpha   90.00
_cell.angle_beta   90.00
_cell.angle_gamma   90.00
#
_symmetry.space_group_name_H-M   'P 1'
#
loop_
_entity.id
_entity.type
_entity.pdbx_description
1 polymer ?
#
loop_
_entity_poly.entity_id
_entity_poly.type
_entity_poly.pdbx_seq_one_letter_code
_entity_poly.pdbx_strand_id
1 'polypeptide(L)'
;MDLDCALEQVRRLQHDLSDLERDLRDGPLLPLPGDSLVDATIQLTQSQKAINQESAGAGSACSEGSIDQCGTRAKELSNRLKDVLESMRSLLAFSSGSAGRQPDEEAAILSDTSRVLDAAHDYIDALRKFSLQPSRPANEQNQLTPEAYKHLNSLRSELADALAALSNHVPGSRQVDNVIQLITQRQHQLQMNPANAAGADSGRFLDYAGLPDGAEYSNLQTDFTSAAVNLNQATGDLVHNSSAGNAQNLVHSTVQFGECYDNFVDTGANLVRATEEPVSRQTLAQGLNHVSDKSNHMLLAAKNAAARLVTESINNMIAVVTCNEESAEERVCDSVLNRLQSIPPAVQQATRNPASSDGYYPSLSGIIGQTESLAESMSEIARCSVDGNAQGFCQYAQIFGESVYKVAAYHAAQCVYLVGVADPMSVPGRRPVIDADLIKGQLDEVRTACASVRHVESDNK
;
A
#
# COMPACT_ATOMS: atom_id res chain seq x y z
N MET A 1 -1.20 40.82 -0.48
CA MET A 1 -2.66 40.78 -0.66
C MET A 1 -3.18 39.35 -0.64
N ASP A 2 -2.77 38.46 -1.55
CA ASP A 2 -3.26 37.07 -1.55
C ASP A 2 -2.82 36.24 -0.33
N LEU A 3 -1.58 36.43 0.14
CA LEU A 3 -1.08 35.83 1.39
C LEU A 3 -1.82 36.34 2.64
N ASP A 4 -2.16 37.64 2.68
CA ASP A 4 -2.91 38.22 3.80
C ASP A 4 -4.36 37.69 3.82
N CYS A 5 -4.95 37.48 2.64
CA CYS A 5 -6.27 36.86 2.47
C CYS A 5 -6.27 35.39 2.93
N ALA A 6 -5.23 34.62 2.56
CA ALA A 6 -5.06 33.24 3.02
C ALA A 6 -4.91 33.16 4.55
N LEU A 7 -4.13 34.07 5.17
CA LEU A 7 -4.00 34.15 6.63
C LEU A 7 -5.31 34.49 7.33
N GLU A 8 -6.10 35.42 6.79
CA GLU A 8 -7.40 35.76 7.34
C GLU A 8 -8.37 34.59 7.23
N GLN A 9 -8.31 33.82 6.14
CA GLN A 9 -9.12 32.61 5.96
C GLN A 9 -8.75 31.54 6.98
N VAL A 10 -7.45 31.28 7.25
CA VAL A 10 -7.03 30.32 8.29
C VAL A 10 -7.48 30.78 9.68
N ARG A 11 -7.42 32.08 10.00
CA ARG A 11 -7.94 32.61 11.27
C ARG A 11 -9.45 32.43 11.43
N ARG A 12 -10.22 32.57 10.34
CA ARG A 12 -11.65 32.26 10.33
C ARG A 12 -11.88 30.78 10.62
N LEU A 13 -11.11 29.88 9.99
CA LEU A 13 -11.19 28.44 10.25
C LEU A 13 -10.84 28.07 11.70
N GLN A 14 -9.84 28.73 12.32
CA GLN A 14 -9.53 28.55 13.75
C GLN A 14 -10.69 28.98 14.66
N HIS A 15 -11.40 30.06 14.29
CA HIS A 15 -12.59 30.50 15.00
C HIS A 15 -13.75 29.50 14.83
N ASP A 16 -13.99 29.03 13.59
CA ASP A 16 -14.99 28.03 13.29
C ASP A 16 -14.73 26.70 14.05
N LEU A 17 -13.47 26.30 14.19
CA LEU A 17 -13.08 25.15 15.02
C LEU A 17 -13.39 25.40 16.50
N SER A 18 -13.07 26.59 17.03
CA SER A 18 -13.36 26.95 18.42
C SER A 18 -14.87 26.96 18.72
N ASP A 19 -15.67 27.40 17.76
CA ASP A 19 -17.13 27.33 17.84
C ASP A 19 -17.61 25.87 17.78
N LEU A 20 -17.01 25.04 16.91
CA LEU A 20 -17.30 23.60 16.85
C LEU A 20 -16.99 22.88 18.19
N GLU A 21 -15.87 23.23 18.84
CA GLU A 21 -15.52 22.70 20.16
C GLU A 21 -16.55 23.08 21.23
N ARG A 22 -17.15 24.28 21.13
CA ARG A 22 -18.21 24.70 22.04
C ARG A 22 -19.50 23.95 21.75
N ASP A 23 -19.86 23.81 20.48
CA ASP A 23 -21.07 23.11 20.06
C ASP A 23 -21.02 21.61 20.45
N LEU A 24 -19.84 20.97 20.37
CA LEU A 24 -19.59 19.59 20.86
C LEU A 24 -19.71 19.44 22.39
N ARG A 25 -19.40 20.51 23.15
CA ARG A 25 -19.65 20.53 24.60
C ARG A 25 -21.14 20.64 24.92
N ASP A 26 -21.88 21.41 24.10
CA ASP A 26 -23.31 21.67 24.30
C ASP A 26 -24.22 20.53 23.81
N GLY A 27 -23.77 19.67 22.88
CA GLY A 27 -24.51 18.48 22.46
C GLY A 27 -23.83 17.67 21.33
N PRO A 28 -24.35 16.47 20.98
CA PRO A 28 -23.83 15.67 19.88
C PRO A 28 -24.11 16.35 18.54
N LEU A 29 -23.09 16.45 17.69
CA LEU A 29 -23.24 16.97 16.34
C LEU A 29 -24.01 15.97 15.47
N LEU A 30 -25.03 16.45 14.76
CA LEU A 30 -25.77 15.65 13.78
C LEU A 30 -25.06 15.74 12.43
N PRO A 31 -24.82 14.61 11.74
CA PRO A 31 -24.27 14.63 10.40
C PRO A 31 -25.26 15.29 9.43
N LEU A 32 -24.74 15.99 8.43
CA LEU A 32 -25.56 16.60 7.38
C LEU A 32 -26.25 15.51 6.55
N PRO A 33 -27.51 15.72 6.12
CA PRO A 33 -28.24 14.73 5.33
C PRO A 33 -27.57 14.52 3.97
N GLY A 34 -26.90 13.37 3.80
CA GLY A 34 -26.17 13.00 2.59
C GLY A 34 -24.68 12.70 2.81
N ASP A 35 -24.12 13.03 3.98
CA ASP A 35 -22.73 12.71 4.30
C ASP A 35 -22.59 11.21 4.58
N SER A 36 -21.53 10.61 4.05
CA SER A 36 -21.08 9.28 4.45
C SER A 36 -19.69 9.38 5.09
N LEU A 37 -19.44 8.54 6.09
CA LEU A 37 -18.13 8.43 6.77
C LEU A 37 -17.00 8.12 5.76
N VAL A 38 -17.32 7.36 4.73
CA VAL A 38 -16.39 6.96 3.67
C VAL A 38 -16.03 8.14 2.78
N ASP A 39 -17.01 8.95 2.39
CA ASP A 39 -16.76 10.14 1.57
C ASP A 39 -15.93 11.17 2.34
N ALA A 40 -16.23 11.40 3.62
CA ALA A 40 -15.43 12.28 4.49
C ALA A 40 -13.98 11.78 4.64
N THR A 41 -13.78 10.47 4.76
CA THR A 41 -12.45 9.86 4.86
C THR A 41 -11.65 9.99 3.56
N ILE A 42 -12.30 9.74 2.42
CA ILE A 42 -11.70 9.88 1.10
C ILE A 42 -11.35 11.34 0.85
N GLN A 43 -12.25 12.27 1.17
CA GLN A 43 -12.01 13.71 1.04
C GLN A 43 -10.87 14.17 1.94
N LEU A 44 -10.80 13.71 3.20
CA LEU A 44 -9.70 14.04 4.10
C LEU A 44 -8.35 13.55 3.55
N THR A 45 -8.29 12.32 3.04
CA THR A 45 -7.07 11.75 2.47
C THR A 45 -6.63 12.50 1.19
N GLN A 46 -7.60 12.85 0.34
CA GLN A 46 -7.34 13.65 -0.87
C GLN A 46 -6.87 15.05 -0.51
N SER A 47 -7.51 15.70 0.45
CA SER A 47 -7.16 17.04 0.95
C SER A 47 -5.80 17.04 1.61
N GLN A 48 -5.43 16.03 2.41
CA GLN A 48 -4.09 15.89 2.99
C GLN A 48 -3.02 15.80 1.89
N LYS A 49 -3.23 14.96 0.87
CA LYS A 49 -2.28 14.85 -0.25
C LYS A 49 -2.17 16.18 -1.02
N ALA A 50 -3.30 16.84 -1.25
CA ALA A 50 -3.33 18.15 -1.91
C ALA A 50 -2.58 19.19 -1.06
N ILE A 51 -2.81 19.26 0.26
CA ILE A 51 -2.10 20.17 1.16
C ILE A 51 -0.58 19.95 1.12
N ASN A 52 -0.13 18.69 1.12
CA ASN A 52 1.30 18.38 1.02
C ASN A 52 1.90 18.82 -0.33
N GLN A 53 1.15 18.71 -1.42
CA GLN A 53 1.57 19.17 -2.74
C GLN A 53 1.58 20.70 -2.84
N GLU A 54 0.52 21.36 -2.37
CA GLU A 54 0.38 22.82 -2.40
C GLU A 54 1.38 23.50 -1.46
N SER A 55 1.63 22.95 -0.26
CA SER A 55 2.65 23.46 0.66
C SER A 55 4.06 23.30 0.08
N ALA A 56 4.40 22.16 -0.52
CA ALA A 56 5.68 21.98 -1.22
C ALA A 56 5.82 22.95 -2.40
N GLY A 57 4.76 23.10 -3.21
CA GLY A 57 4.72 24.04 -4.33
C GLY A 57 4.85 25.50 -3.89
N ALA A 58 4.20 25.90 -2.79
CA ALA A 58 4.32 27.23 -2.21
C ALA A 58 5.75 27.51 -1.72
N GLY A 59 6.39 26.54 -1.06
CA GLY A 59 7.78 26.67 -0.60
C GLY A 59 8.76 26.84 -1.76
N SER A 60 8.57 26.08 -2.85
CA SER A 60 9.39 26.21 -4.06
C SER A 60 9.14 27.53 -4.79
N ALA A 61 7.88 27.94 -4.98
CA ALA A 61 7.53 29.19 -5.64
C ALA A 61 8.04 30.43 -4.87
N CYS A 62 7.99 30.38 -3.54
CA CYS A 62 8.61 31.40 -2.70
C CYS A 62 10.14 31.37 -2.80
N SER A 63 10.77 30.20 -3.00
CA SER A 63 12.22 30.09 -3.25
C SER A 63 12.68 30.65 -4.59
N GLU A 64 11.83 30.55 -5.59
CA GLU A 64 12.05 31.09 -6.94
C GLU A 64 11.75 32.60 -7.03
N GLY A 65 11.26 33.21 -5.95
CA GLY A 65 10.91 34.63 -5.90
C GLY A 65 9.59 34.99 -6.58
N SER A 66 8.76 34.01 -6.93
CA SER A 66 7.44 34.25 -7.56
C SER A 66 6.36 34.45 -6.50
N ILE A 67 6.18 35.70 -6.08
CA ILE A 67 5.22 36.09 -5.03
C ILE A 67 3.76 35.77 -5.45
N ASP A 68 3.41 35.95 -6.72
CA ASP A 68 2.06 35.70 -7.24
C ASP A 68 1.69 34.21 -7.22
N GLN A 69 2.65 33.34 -7.57
CA GLN A 69 2.46 31.89 -7.51
C GLN A 69 2.42 31.40 -6.06
N CYS A 70 3.28 31.94 -5.19
CA CYS A 70 3.27 31.61 -3.76
C CYS A 70 1.93 32.03 -3.11
N GLY A 71 1.39 33.20 -3.46
CA GLY A 71 0.08 33.66 -2.99
C GLY A 71 -1.10 32.81 -3.49
N THR A 72 -1.07 32.39 -4.76
CA THR A 72 -2.11 31.51 -5.34
C THR A 72 -2.09 30.13 -4.67
N ARG A 73 -0.90 29.56 -4.47
CA ARG A 73 -0.71 28.27 -3.77
C ARG A 73 -1.12 28.34 -2.30
N ALA A 74 -0.82 29.44 -1.61
CA ALA A 74 -1.26 29.66 -0.23
C ALA A 74 -2.79 29.78 -0.11
N LYS A 75 -3.46 30.37 -1.10
CA LYS A 75 -4.93 30.45 -1.15
C LYS A 75 -5.57 29.09 -1.45
N GLU A 76 -4.95 28.28 -2.32
CA GLU A 76 -5.41 26.92 -2.54
C GLU A 76 -5.22 26.07 -1.27
N LEU A 77 -4.10 26.24 -0.56
CA LEU A 77 -3.85 25.62 0.74
C LEU A 77 -4.95 25.98 1.76
N SER A 78 -5.35 27.25 1.88
CA SER A 78 -6.43 27.64 2.81
C SER A 78 -7.80 27.09 2.41
N ASN A 79 -8.09 26.93 1.12
CA ASN A 79 -9.30 26.26 0.66
C ASN A 79 -9.30 24.77 1.01
N ARG A 80 -8.16 24.08 0.85
CA ARG A 80 -8.05 22.66 1.23
C ARG A 80 -8.16 22.43 2.74
N LEU A 81 -7.69 23.37 3.56
CA LEU A 81 -7.88 23.32 5.01
C LEU A 81 -9.36 23.44 5.41
N LYS A 82 -10.17 24.17 4.64
CA LYS A 82 -11.63 24.20 4.81
C LYS A 82 -12.25 22.82 4.55
N ASP A 83 -11.83 22.15 3.47
CA ASP A 83 -12.30 20.79 3.13
C ASP A 83 -11.92 19.79 4.25
N VAL A 84 -10.73 19.94 4.86
CA VAL A 84 -10.32 19.14 6.03
C VAL A 84 -11.25 19.41 7.21
N LEU A 85 -11.50 20.68 7.58
CA LEU A 85 -12.38 21.03 8.71
C LEU A 85 -13.81 20.49 8.51
N GLU A 86 -14.35 20.56 7.29
CA GLU A 86 -15.67 19.99 6.96
C GLU A 86 -15.67 18.46 7.09
N SER A 87 -14.65 17.78 6.55
CA SER A 87 -14.51 16.32 6.68
C SER A 87 -14.39 15.88 8.15
N MET A 88 -13.68 16.67 8.96
CA MET A 88 -13.50 16.43 10.39
C MET A 88 -14.78 16.65 11.20
N ARG A 89 -15.56 17.67 10.86
CA ARG A 89 -16.89 17.87 11.43
C ARG A 89 -17.79 16.68 11.17
N SER A 90 -17.77 16.14 9.94
CA SER A 90 -18.53 14.93 9.60
C SER A 90 -18.02 13.71 10.38
N LEU A 91 -16.70 13.54 10.51
CA LEU A 91 -16.09 12.48 11.35
C LEU A 91 -16.54 12.55 12.82
N LEU A 92 -16.53 13.75 13.42
CA LEU A 92 -16.99 13.98 14.80
C LEU A 92 -18.49 13.74 14.96
N ALA A 93 -19.30 14.09 13.96
CA ALA A 93 -20.72 13.80 13.97
C ALA A 93 -21.02 12.29 13.90
N PHE A 94 -20.19 11.52 13.17
CA PHE A 94 -20.30 10.06 13.13
C PHE A 94 -19.77 9.38 14.40
N SER A 95 -18.69 9.89 15.03
CA SER A 95 -18.20 9.37 16.31
C SER A 95 -19.23 9.56 17.42
N SER A 96 -19.89 10.73 17.46
CA SER A 96 -20.97 11.05 18.39
C SER A 96 -22.26 10.24 18.15
N GLY A 97 -22.50 9.74 16.94
CA GLY A 97 -23.70 9.00 16.56
C GLY A 97 -23.65 7.48 16.76
N SER A 98 -22.44 6.91 16.85
CA SER A 98 -22.27 5.48 17.18
C SER A 98 -22.49 5.26 18.69
N ALA A 99 -23.03 4.12 19.09
CA ALA A 99 -23.65 3.84 20.40
C ALA A 99 -22.74 3.90 21.65
N GLY A 100 -21.60 4.60 21.60
CA GLY A 100 -20.75 4.94 22.73
C GLY A 100 -20.00 6.24 22.46
N ARG A 101 -20.38 7.32 23.13
CA ARG A 101 -19.63 8.59 23.12
C ARG A 101 -18.22 8.32 23.66
N GLN A 102 -17.20 8.42 22.82
CA GLN A 102 -15.79 8.39 23.24
C GLN A 102 -15.25 9.83 23.28
N PRO A 103 -15.43 10.56 24.40
CA PRO A 103 -15.01 11.96 24.51
C PRO A 103 -13.49 12.14 24.36
N ASP A 104 -12.71 11.11 24.66
CA ASP A 104 -11.25 11.13 24.51
C ASP A 104 -10.80 11.13 23.04
N GLU A 105 -11.54 10.45 22.16
CA GLU A 105 -11.24 10.43 20.71
C GLU A 105 -11.70 11.73 20.04
N GLU A 106 -12.87 12.26 20.44
CA GLU A 106 -13.37 13.56 19.96
C GLU A 106 -12.43 14.72 20.36
N ALA A 107 -11.95 14.73 21.60
CA ALA A 107 -10.98 15.71 22.07
C ALA A 107 -9.62 15.60 21.37
N ALA A 108 -9.16 14.37 21.08
CA ALA A 108 -7.92 14.16 20.34
C ALA A 108 -8.04 14.64 18.88
N ILE A 109 -9.15 14.34 18.21
CA ILE A 109 -9.47 14.82 16.86
C ILE A 109 -9.45 16.35 16.81
N LEU A 110 -10.12 17.02 17.76
CA LEU A 110 -10.16 18.48 17.85
C LEU A 110 -8.77 19.09 18.10
N SER A 111 -8.02 18.52 19.04
CA SER A 111 -6.65 18.96 19.36
C SER A 111 -5.72 18.83 18.15
N ASP A 112 -5.84 17.75 17.38
CA ASP A 112 -5.05 17.55 16.16
C ASP A 112 -5.50 18.48 15.02
N THR A 113 -6.79 18.79 14.92
CA THR A 113 -7.29 19.83 13.99
C THR A 113 -6.67 21.18 14.32
N SER A 114 -6.67 21.57 15.60
CA SER A 114 -6.10 22.84 16.05
C SER A 114 -4.63 22.90 15.69
N ARG A 115 -3.88 21.82 15.97
CA ARG A 115 -2.46 21.72 15.64
C ARG A 115 -2.20 21.86 14.14
N VAL A 116 -3.04 21.27 13.27
CA VAL A 116 -2.94 21.45 11.81
C VAL A 116 -3.19 22.90 11.39
N LEU A 117 -4.21 23.55 11.93
CA LEU A 117 -4.52 24.95 11.61
C LEU A 117 -3.45 25.91 12.13
N ASP A 118 -2.88 25.66 13.31
CA ASP A 118 -1.79 26.44 13.89
C ASP A 118 -0.49 26.29 13.09
N ALA A 119 -0.11 25.06 12.74
CA ALA A 119 1.05 24.80 11.89
C ALA A 119 0.88 25.42 10.48
N ALA A 120 -0.33 25.39 9.92
CA ALA A 120 -0.64 26.05 8.66
C ALA A 120 -0.57 27.58 8.78
N HIS A 121 -1.02 28.15 9.90
CA HIS A 121 -0.93 29.58 10.18
C HIS A 121 0.54 30.03 10.23
N ASP A 122 1.36 29.31 10.99
CA ASP A 122 2.79 29.59 11.14
C ASP A 122 3.53 29.44 9.80
N TYR A 123 3.18 28.43 8.99
CA TYR A 123 3.74 28.26 7.66
C TYR A 123 3.39 29.43 6.73
N ILE A 124 2.13 29.84 6.65
CA ILE A 124 1.71 30.95 5.78
C ILE A 124 2.26 32.30 6.29
N ASP A 125 2.36 32.50 7.61
CA ASP A 125 2.94 33.72 8.18
C ASP A 125 4.46 33.78 7.93
N ALA A 126 5.15 32.64 7.95
CA ALA A 126 6.53 32.54 7.51
C ALA A 126 6.66 32.92 6.03
N LEU A 127 5.85 32.34 5.13
CA LEU A 127 5.83 32.70 3.70
C LEU A 127 5.60 34.20 3.49
N ARG A 128 4.71 34.80 4.29
CA ARG A 128 4.43 36.25 4.29
C ARG A 128 5.64 37.06 4.75
N LYS A 129 6.29 36.70 5.85
CA LYS A 129 7.50 37.38 6.37
C LYS A 129 8.64 37.33 5.37
N PHE A 130 8.80 36.21 4.65
CA PHE A 130 9.81 36.08 3.59
C PHE A 130 9.44 36.92 2.35
N SER A 131 8.16 37.02 2.01
CA SER A 131 7.68 37.86 0.90
C SER A 131 7.75 39.37 1.21
N LEU A 132 7.71 39.75 2.50
CA LEU A 132 7.71 41.14 2.97
C LEU A 132 9.09 41.72 3.24
N GLN A 133 10.20 40.98 3.10
CA GLN A 133 11.55 41.53 3.23
C GLN A 133 11.99 42.27 1.95
N PRO A 134 11.98 43.63 1.90
CA PRO A 134 12.30 44.41 0.70
C PRO A 134 13.71 45.00 0.75
N SER A 135 14.56 44.58 1.70
CA SER A 135 15.90 45.15 1.92
C SER A 135 16.99 44.10 1.75
N ARG A 136 17.12 43.56 0.55
CA ARG A 136 18.40 43.02 0.07
C ARG A 136 18.85 43.83 -1.15
N PRO A 137 20.09 44.35 -1.17
CA PRO A 137 20.59 45.09 -2.31
C PRO A 137 20.64 44.19 -3.56
N ALA A 138 20.38 44.80 -4.70
CA ALA A 138 20.01 44.23 -6.00
C ALA A 138 21.00 43.24 -6.67
N ASN A 139 22.02 42.73 -5.96
CA ASN A 139 23.00 41.78 -6.50
C ASN A 139 22.84 40.32 -6.00
N GLU A 140 21.92 40.03 -5.07
CA GLU A 140 21.64 38.66 -4.56
C GLU A 140 20.15 38.27 -4.72
N GLN A 141 19.51 38.76 -5.78
CA GLN A 141 18.05 38.73 -5.99
C GLN A 141 17.42 37.32 -6.11
N ASN A 142 18.21 36.24 -6.21
CA ASN A 142 17.70 34.93 -6.62
C ASN A 142 17.88 33.77 -5.62
N GLN A 143 18.38 33.98 -4.40
CA GLN A 143 18.48 32.90 -3.41
C GLN A 143 18.10 33.39 -2.01
N LEU A 144 17.01 32.84 -1.45
CA LEU A 144 16.79 32.86 0.00
C LEU A 144 18.04 32.31 0.68
N THR A 145 18.34 32.81 1.89
CA THR A 145 19.35 32.16 2.72
C THR A 145 18.96 30.68 2.89
N PRO A 146 19.91 29.74 2.74
CA PRO A 146 19.62 28.31 2.94
C PRO A 146 19.05 28.01 4.33
N GLU A 147 19.23 28.90 5.30
CA GLU A 147 18.63 28.84 6.65
C GLU A 147 17.14 29.18 6.66
N ALA A 148 16.69 30.18 5.90
CA ALA A 148 15.27 30.52 5.77
C ALA A 148 14.48 29.41 5.06
N TYR A 149 15.07 28.79 4.03
CA TYR A 149 14.50 27.65 3.34
C TYR A 149 14.44 26.40 4.23
N LYS A 150 15.46 26.18 5.09
CA LYS A 150 15.42 25.13 6.13
C LYS A 150 14.28 25.36 7.13
N HIS A 151 14.07 26.61 7.55
CA HIS A 151 12.98 26.94 8.48
C HIS A 151 11.58 26.77 7.85
N LEU A 152 11.40 27.13 6.58
CA LEU A 152 10.16 26.83 5.86
C LEU A 152 9.91 25.33 5.72
N ASN A 153 10.95 24.56 5.43
CA ASN A 153 10.83 23.10 5.33
C ASN A 153 10.57 22.44 6.69
N SER A 154 11.08 22.98 7.80
CA SER A 154 10.75 22.46 9.13
C SER A 154 9.28 22.69 9.46
N LEU A 155 8.75 23.90 9.21
CA LEU A 155 7.32 24.20 9.40
C LEU A 155 6.42 23.38 8.48
N ARG A 156 6.85 23.13 7.25
CA ARG A 156 6.14 22.22 6.34
C ARG A 156 6.15 20.78 6.85
N SER A 157 7.27 20.31 7.39
CA SER A 157 7.35 18.96 7.99
C SER A 157 6.40 18.86 9.17
N GLU A 158 6.37 19.88 10.03
CA GLU A 158 5.47 19.95 11.18
C GLU A 158 3.99 19.93 10.76
N LEU A 159 3.62 20.66 9.70
CA LEU A 159 2.29 20.59 9.09
C LEU A 159 1.98 19.18 8.56
N ALA A 160 2.93 18.53 7.88
CA ALA A 160 2.76 17.18 7.36
C ALA A 160 2.60 16.14 8.49
N ASP A 161 3.38 16.29 9.57
CA ASP A 161 3.33 15.43 10.75
C ASP A 161 2.00 15.62 11.51
N ALA A 162 1.51 16.86 11.64
CA ALA A 162 0.20 17.15 12.23
C ALA A 162 -0.95 16.56 11.39
N LEU A 163 -0.87 16.65 10.06
CA LEU A 163 -1.84 16.02 9.16
C LEU A 163 -1.78 14.49 9.20
N ALA A 164 -0.59 13.90 9.39
CA ALA A 164 -0.43 12.47 9.55
C ALA A 164 -1.04 11.99 10.87
N ALA A 165 -0.83 12.73 11.96
CA ALA A 165 -1.48 12.45 13.24
C ALA A 165 -3.01 12.53 13.12
N LEU A 166 -3.52 13.54 12.42
CA LEU A 166 -4.95 13.67 12.12
C LEU A 166 -5.50 12.46 11.35
N SER A 167 -4.75 11.94 10.37
CA SER A 167 -5.13 10.73 9.62
C SER A 167 -5.26 9.51 10.54
N ASN A 168 -4.50 9.42 11.63
CA ASN A 168 -4.59 8.31 12.59
C ASN A 168 -5.89 8.30 13.40
N HIS A 169 -6.68 9.38 13.35
CA HIS A 169 -7.98 9.45 14.00
C HIS A 169 -9.15 9.06 13.09
N VAL A 170 -8.88 8.74 11.82
CA VAL A 170 -9.90 8.21 10.91
C VAL A 170 -10.26 6.77 11.33
N PRO A 171 -11.55 6.43 11.50
CA PRO A 171 -11.97 5.07 11.83
C PRO A 171 -11.65 4.12 10.67
N GLY A 172 -10.63 3.29 10.86
CA GLY A 172 -10.10 2.35 9.86
C GLY A 172 -8.61 2.50 9.59
N SER A 173 -8.09 3.73 9.47
CA SER A 173 -6.67 3.99 9.21
C SER A 173 -5.79 3.54 10.38
N ARG A 174 -6.16 3.90 11.62
CA ARG A 174 -5.42 3.52 12.83
C ARG A 174 -5.19 2.02 12.94
N GLN A 175 -6.19 1.23 12.54
CA GLN A 175 -6.13 -0.22 12.63
C GLN A 175 -5.29 -0.79 11.49
N VAL A 176 -5.39 -0.23 10.28
CA VAL A 176 -4.49 -0.56 9.17
C VAL A 176 -3.05 -0.23 9.55
N ASP A 177 -2.78 0.93 10.16
CA ASP A 177 -1.45 1.35 10.62
C ASP A 177 -0.90 0.47 11.75
N ASN A 178 -1.74 0.10 12.73
CA ASN A 178 -1.35 -0.84 13.79
C ASN A 178 -0.97 -2.21 13.21
N VAL A 179 -1.73 -2.71 12.23
CA VAL A 179 -1.44 -3.99 11.56
C VAL A 179 -0.20 -3.87 10.68
N ILE A 180 0.03 -2.76 9.99
CA ILE A 180 1.28 -2.49 9.25
C ILE A 180 2.48 -2.46 10.20
N GLN A 181 2.36 -1.83 11.37
CA GLN A 181 3.41 -1.84 12.39
C GLN A 181 3.67 -3.26 12.90
N LEU A 182 2.63 -4.05 13.15
CA LEU A 182 2.75 -5.45 13.53
C LEU A 182 3.50 -6.26 12.46
N ILE A 183 3.11 -6.14 11.19
CA ILE A 183 3.79 -6.79 10.06
C ILE A 183 5.26 -6.38 10.00
N THR A 184 5.54 -5.09 10.10
CA THR A 184 6.91 -4.56 10.05
C THR A 184 7.75 -5.07 11.22
N GLN A 185 7.18 -5.12 12.43
CA GLN A 185 7.84 -5.66 13.62
C GLN A 185 8.14 -7.15 13.47
N ARG A 186 7.15 -7.94 13.04
CA ARG A 186 7.30 -9.39 12.81
C ARG A 186 8.30 -9.68 11.70
N GLN A 187 8.26 -8.92 10.61
CA GLN A 187 9.24 -9.01 9.52
C GLN A 187 10.66 -8.68 10.00
N HIS A 188 10.83 -7.67 10.85
CA HIS A 188 12.11 -7.35 11.45
C HIS A 188 12.60 -8.48 12.38
N GLN A 189 11.71 -9.12 13.14
CA GLN A 189 12.06 -10.30 13.96
C GLN A 189 12.50 -11.49 13.09
N LEU A 190 11.84 -11.74 11.96
CA LEU A 190 12.25 -12.75 10.98
C LEU A 190 13.63 -12.44 10.36
N GLN A 191 13.94 -11.16 10.14
CA GLN A 191 15.23 -10.69 9.58
C GLN A 191 16.38 -10.64 10.60
N MET A 192 16.09 -10.46 11.89
CA MET A 192 17.10 -10.44 12.95
C MET A 192 17.47 -11.84 13.45
N ASN A 193 16.65 -12.85 13.16
CA ASN A 193 16.88 -14.23 13.57
C ASN A 193 17.53 -15.21 12.55
N PRO A 194 18.10 -14.81 11.38
CA PRO A 194 18.84 -15.74 10.53
C PRO A 194 20.27 -16.02 11.05
N ALA A 195 20.80 -15.15 11.94
CA ALA A 195 22.19 -15.21 12.40
C ALA A 195 22.45 -16.24 13.52
N ASN A 196 21.43 -16.74 14.21
CA ASN A 196 21.59 -17.82 15.20
C ASN A 196 21.47 -19.22 14.58
N ALA A 197 21.14 -19.32 13.28
CA ALA A 197 21.09 -20.57 12.55
C ALA A 197 22.40 -20.90 11.81
N ALA A 198 23.33 -19.94 11.68
CA ALA A 198 24.53 -20.08 10.86
C ALA A 198 25.86 -19.86 11.61
N GLY A 199 25.84 -19.70 12.94
CA GLY A 199 27.04 -19.40 13.73
C GLY A 199 27.06 -20.04 15.10
N ALA A 200 27.35 -21.34 15.19
CA ALA A 200 27.99 -21.93 16.37
C ALA A 200 28.57 -23.31 16.03
N ASP A 201 29.85 -23.30 15.67
CA ASP A 201 30.74 -24.44 15.76
C ASP A 201 30.81 -24.92 17.22
N SER A 202 29.97 -25.87 17.63
CA SER A 202 30.19 -26.75 18.80
C SER A 202 29.06 -27.77 18.95
N GLY A 203 29.41 -29.05 18.82
CA GLY A 203 28.56 -30.20 19.10
C GLY A 203 28.15 -30.33 20.57
N ARG A 204 27.26 -29.46 21.05
CA ARG A 204 26.58 -29.62 22.32
C ARG A 204 25.11 -29.26 22.19
N PHE A 205 24.32 -30.33 22.12
CA PHE A 205 22.98 -30.44 22.68
C PHE A 205 21.96 -29.40 22.18
N LEU A 206 21.12 -29.84 21.24
CA LEU A 206 19.83 -29.24 20.92
C LEU A 206 19.07 -28.95 22.21
N ASP A 207 19.11 -27.70 22.67
CA ASP A 207 18.32 -27.25 23.80
C ASP A 207 16.90 -26.98 23.29
N TYR A 208 16.04 -27.98 23.48
CA TYR A 208 14.59 -27.99 23.19
C TYR A 208 13.80 -27.01 24.09
N ALA A 209 14.37 -25.86 24.48
CA ALA A 209 13.82 -24.98 25.51
C ALA A 209 12.83 -23.91 25.01
N GLY A 210 12.10 -24.17 23.92
CA GLY A 210 11.11 -23.20 23.42
C GLY A 210 10.17 -23.67 22.32
N LEU A 211 10.09 -24.98 22.07
CA LEU A 211 8.97 -25.58 21.33
C LEU A 211 7.96 -26.06 22.38
N PRO A 212 6.64 -25.91 22.15
CA PRO A 212 5.65 -26.61 22.96
C PRO A 212 5.99 -28.11 22.94
N ASP A 213 6.05 -28.72 24.12
CA ASP A 213 6.42 -30.13 24.34
C ASP A 213 5.88 -31.05 23.24
N GLY A 214 6.79 -31.72 22.51
CA GLY A 214 6.47 -32.90 21.71
C GLY A 214 5.62 -32.71 20.44
N ALA A 215 5.57 -31.51 19.84
CA ALA A 215 4.87 -31.35 18.57
C ALA A 215 5.59 -32.11 17.44
N GLU A 216 4.99 -33.22 16.98
CA GLU A 216 5.41 -33.91 15.75
C GLU A 216 5.42 -32.90 14.58
N TYR A 217 6.41 -33.00 13.69
CA TYR A 217 6.53 -32.12 12.51
C TYR A 217 5.21 -32.05 11.70
N SER A 218 4.46 -33.15 11.65
CA SER A 218 3.14 -33.24 11.02
C SER A 218 2.07 -32.36 11.69
N ASN A 219 2.10 -32.19 13.02
CA ASN A 219 1.20 -31.30 13.75
C ASN A 219 1.54 -29.83 13.45
N LEU A 220 2.84 -29.48 13.45
CA LEU A 220 3.29 -28.13 13.09
C LEU A 220 2.97 -27.78 11.62
N GLN A 221 3.07 -28.76 10.73
CA GLN A 221 2.70 -28.65 9.31
C GLN A 221 1.19 -28.42 9.15
N THR A 222 0.36 -29.15 9.90
CA THR A 222 -1.10 -29.00 9.91
C THR A 222 -1.52 -27.66 10.50
N ASP A 223 -0.90 -27.24 11.60
CA ASP A 223 -1.16 -25.94 12.24
C ASP A 223 -0.77 -24.78 11.33
N PHE A 224 0.40 -24.85 10.68
CA PHE A 224 0.83 -23.87 9.68
C PHE A 224 -0.13 -23.81 8.50
N THR A 225 -0.55 -24.96 7.97
CA THR A 225 -1.48 -25.03 6.84
C THR A 225 -2.84 -24.44 7.21
N SER A 226 -3.34 -24.73 8.41
CA SER A 226 -4.58 -24.14 8.93
C SER A 226 -4.46 -22.62 9.09
N ALA A 227 -3.36 -22.13 9.66
CA ALA A 227 -3.10 -20.70 9.79
C ALA A 227 -3.01 -19.99 8.43
N ALA A 228 -2.38 -20.62 7.44
CA ALA A 228 -2.27 -20.12 6.07
C ALA A 228 -3.63 -20.03 5.37
N VAL A 229 -4.50 -21.02 5.54
CA VAL A 229 -5.89 -20.99 5.01
C VAL A 229 -6.72 -19.88 5.67
N ASN A 230 -6.61 -19.73 6.99
CA ASN A 230 -7.31 -18.67 7.73
C ASN A 230 -6.85 -17.28 7.29
N LEU A 231 -5.54 -17.10 7.03
CA LEU A 231 -5.00 -15.86 6.48
C LEU A 231 -5.51 -15.57 5.06
N ASN A 232 -5.58 -16.58 4.20
CA ASN A 232 -6.16 -16.45 2.85
C ASN A 232 -7.63 -16.01 2.92
N GLN A 233 -8.41 -16.61 3.81
CA GLN A 233 -9.81 -16.24 4.00
C GLN A 233 -9.95 -14.81 4.51
N ALA A 234 -9.19 -14.42 5.54
CA ALA A 234 -9.20 -13.05 6.07
C ALA A 234 -8.75 -12.02 5.01
N THR A 235 -7.81 -12.39 4.14
CA THR A 235 -7.40 -11.57 2.98
C THR A 235 -8.57 -11.35 2.01
N GLY A 236 -9.35 -12.41 1.72
CA GLY A 236 -10.54 -12.33 0.88
C GLY A 236 -11.65 -11.48 1.49
N ASP A 237 -11.91 -11.65 2.79
CA ASP A 237 -12.92 -10.88 3.53
C ASP A 237 -12.54 -9.40 3.62
N LEU A 238 -11.26 -9.08 3.85
CA LEU A 238 -10.76 -7.71 3.83
C LEU A 238 -10.98 -7.05 2.47
N VAL A 239 -10.68 -7.74 1.36
CA VAL A 239 -10.93 -7.24 0.00
C VAL A 239 -12.41 -7.04 -0.28
N HIS A 240 -13.24 -8.00 0.13
CA HIS A 240 -14.68 -7.94 -0.07
C HIS A 240 -15.27 -6.74 0.68
N ASN A 241 -14.94 -6.58 1.95
CA ASN A 241 -15.41 -5.47 2.79
C ASN A 241 -14.83 -4.12 2.37
N SER A 242 -13.60 -4.08 1.84
CA SER A 242 -13.03 -2.88 1.20
C SER A 242 -13.84 -2.45 -0.02
N SER A 243 -14.29 -3.40 -0.83
CA SER A 243 -15.08 -3.12 -2.04
C SER A 243 -16.55 -2.78 -1.76
N ALA A 244 -17.09 -3.24 -0.63
CA ALA A 244 -18.48 -3.05 -0.24
C ALA A 244 -18.77 -1.69 0.44
N GLY A 245 -17.73 -0.92 0.79
CA GLY A 245 -17.88 0.45 1.33
C GLY A 245 -18.38 0.54 2.77
N ASN A 246 -18.37 -0.54 3.55
CA ASN A 246 -18.79 -0.54 4.95
C ASN A 246 -17.58 -0.32 5.87
N ALA A 247 -17.36 0.92 6.32
CA ALA A 247 -16.20 1.31 7.13
C ALA A 247 -16.02 0.50 8.43
N GLN A 248 -17.11 0.13 9.12
CA GLN A 248 -17.04 -0.67 10.35
C GLN A 248 -16.67 -2.14 10.09
N ASN A 249 -17.11 -2.72 8.98
CA ASN A 249 -16.75 -4.09 8.62
C ASN A 249 -15.32 -4.16 8.09
N LEU A 250 -14.83 -3.09 7.45
CA LEU A 250 -13.44 -2.95 7.03
C LEU A 250 -12.49 -2.93 8.24
N VAL A 251 -12.84 -2.15 9.26
CA VAL A 251 -12.18 -2.11 10.57
C VAL A 251 -12.03 -3.51 11.17
N HIS A 252 -13.15 -4.22 11.33
CA HIS A 252 -13.13 -5.59 11.88
C HIS A 252 -12.30 -6.55 11.01
N SER A 253 -12.47 -6.50 9.69
CA SER A 253 -11.72 -7.37 8.76
C SER A 253 -10.22 -7.07 8.79
N THR A 254 -9.82 -5.82 9.03
CA THR A 254 -8.41 -5.42 9.13
C THR A 254 -7.78 -5.97 10.41
N VAL A 255 -8.48 -5.90 11.53
CA VAL A 255 -8.02 -6.48 12.80
C VAL A 255 -7.91 -8.01 12.67
N GLN A 256 -8.95 -8.65 12.14
CA GLN A 256 -8.98 -10.09 11.92
C GLN A 256 -7.85 -10.55 10.97
N PHE A 257 -7.57 -9.77 9.92
CA PHE A 257 -6.42 -10.02 9.04
C PHE A 257 -5.09 -9.95 9.80
N GLY A 258 -4.91 -8.93 10.65
CA GLY A 258 -3.72 -8.79 11.48
C GLY A 258 -3.51 -9.96 12.44
N GLU A 259 -4.57 -10.43 13.10
CA GLU A 259 -4.52 -11.60 13.99
C GLU A 259 -4.20 -12.90 13.24
N CYS A 260 -4.82 -13.12 12.09
CA CYS A 260 -4.51 -14.27 11.23
C CYS A 260 -3.07 -14.23 10.71
N TYR A 261 -2.56 -13.03 10.37
CA TYR A 261 -1.18 -12.84 9.94
C TYR A 261 -0.20 -13.15 11.07
N ASP A 262 -0.49 -12.68 12.29
CA ASP A 262 0.35 -12.92 13.47
C ASP A 262 0.49 -14.42 13.76
N ASN A 263 -0.63 -15.14 13.76
CA ASN A 263 -0.68 -16.59 13.93
C ASN A 263 0.04 -17.35 12.79
N PHE A 264 -0.07 -16.87 11.55
CA PHE A 264 0.65 -17.43 10.40
C PHE A 264 2.17 -17.27 10.53
N VAL A 265 2.65 -16.11 10.95
CA VAL A 265 4.09 -15.89 11.15
C VAL A 265 4.61 -16.70 12.33
N ASP A 266 3.86 -16.84 13.42
CA ASP A 266 4.26 -17.64 14.58
C ASP A 266 4.34 -19.14 14.27
N THR A 267 3.30 -19.69 13.63
CA THR A 267 3.31 -21.10 13.17
C THR A 267 4.39 -21.34 12.13
N GLY A 268 4.61 -20.40 11.21
CA GLY A 268 5.68 -20.46 10.22
C GLY A 268 7.08 -20.40 10.84
N ALA A 269 7.30 -19.53 11.83
CA ALA A 269 8.57 -19.43 12.54
C ALA A 269 8.89 -20.72 13.32
N ASN A 270 7.89 -21.34 13.93
CA ASN A 270 8.05 -22.64 14.60
C ASN A 270 8.38 -23.75 13.60
N LEU A 271 7.78 -23.74 12.41
CA LEU A 271 8.09 -24.70 11.34
C LEU A 271 9.50 -24.51 10.78
N VAL A 272 9.95 -23.27 10.58
CA VAL A 272 11.34 -22.95 10.21
C VAL A 272 12.32 -23.49 11.26
N ARG A 273 12.00 -23.35 12.55
CA ARG A 273 12.83 -23.87 13.65
C ARG A 273 12.85 -25.40 13.72
N ALA A 274 11.74 -26.06 13.40
CA ALA A 274 11.61 -27.51 13.38
C ALA A 274 12.18 -28.18 12.11
N THR A 275 12.47 -27.40 11.06
CA THR A 275 12.98 -27.93 9.78
C THR A 275 14.49 -28.19 9.89
N GLU A 276 14.92 -29.44 9.82
CA GLU A 276 16.34 -29.84 9.95
C GLU A 276 17.19 -29.46 8.72
N GLU A 277 16.60 -29.50 7.52
CA GLU A 277 17.29 -29.23 6.27
C GLU A 277 17.54 -27.71 6.08
N PRO A 278 18.80 -27.28 5.89
CA PRO A 278 19.14 -25.85 5.80
C PRO A 278 18.56 -25.16 4.56
N VAL A 279 18.43 -25.88 3.44
CA VAL A 279 17.89 -25.34 2.18
C VAL A 279 16.39 -25.09 2.33
N SER A 280 15.63 -26.09 2.76
CA SER A 280 14.19 -25.97 3.02
C SER A 280 13.89 -24.93 4.11
N ARG A 281 14.72 -24.84 5.16
CA ARG A 281 14.63 -23.80 6.19
C ARG A 281 14.78 -22.39 5.61
N GLN A 282 15.75 -22.19 4.72
CA GLN A 282 15.97 -20.91 4.06
C GLN A 282 14.81 -20.55 3.11
N THR A 283 14.31 -21.52 2.34
CA THR A 283 13.15 -21.31 1.44
C THR A 283 11.89 -20.93 2.23
N LEU A 284 11.63 -21.58 3.37
CA LEU A 284 10.51 -21.24 4.24
C LEU A 284 10.64 -19.84 4.85
N ALA A 285 11.82 -19.48 5.35
CA ALA A 285 12.07 -18.14 5.88
C ALA A 285 11.94 -17.05 4.80
N GLN A 286 12.39 -17.33 3.57
CA GLN A 286 12.23 -16.43 2.44
C GLN A 286 10.76 -16.27 2.02
N GLY A 287 9.99 -17.36 2.02
CA GLY A 287 8.57 -17.28 1.69
C GLY A 287 7.73 -16.58 2.75
N LEU A 288 8.04 -16.72 4.05
CA LEU A 288 7.41 -15.91 5.11
C LEU A 288 7.69 -14.41 4.92
N ASN A 289 8.92 -14.04 4.55
CA ASN A 289 9.25 -12.66 4.22
C ASN A 289 8.47 -12.19 2.98
N HIS A 290 8.33 -13.04 1.95
CA HIS A 290 7.58 -12.68 0.75
C HIS A 290 6.10 -12.44 1.04
N VAL A 291 5.44 -13.31 1.82
CA VAL A 291 4.04 -13.11 2.27
C VAL A 291 3.91 -11.81 3.06
N SER A 292 4.88 -11.51 3.93
CA SER A 292 4.92 -10.28 4.73
C SER A 292 5.01 -9.03 3.86
N ASP A 293 5.92 -9.00 2.89
CA ASP A 293 6.06 -7.89 1.94
C ASP A 293 4.80 -7.66 1.11
N LYS A 294 4.18 -8.74 0.61
CA LYS A 294 2.93 -8.63 -0.17
C LYS A 294 1.76 -8.18 0.71
N SER A 295 1.69 -8.64 1.96
CA SER A 295 0.66 -8.25 2.92
C SER A 295 0.77 -6.77 3.30
N ASN A 296 1.99 -6.29 3.54
CA ASN A 296 2.27 -4.88 3.79
C ASN A 296 1.90 -4.01 2.58
N HIS A 297 2.30 -4.44 1.38
CA HIS A 297 1.93 -3.75 0.14
C HIS A 297 0.41 -3.74 -0.09
N MET A 298 -0.31 -4.80 0.28
CA MET A 298 -1.78 -4.84 0.18
C MET A 298 -2.45 -3.81 1.07
N LEU A 299 -2.03 -3.72 2.34
CA LEU A 299 -2.56 -2.73 3.29
C LEU A 299 -2.22 -1.30 2.87
N LEU A 300 -1.00 -1.06 2.37
CA LEU A 300 -0.57 0.26 1.88
C LEU A 300 -1.24 0.66 0.55
N ALA A 301 -1.53 -0.29 -0.33
CA ALA A 301 -2.10 -0.02 -1.64
C ALA A 301 -3.65 -0.04 -1.65
N ALA A 302 -4.30 -0.56 -0.60
CA ALA A 302 -5.74 -0.74 -0.49
C ALA A 302 -6.38 -1.33 -1.78
N LYS A 303 -5.66 -2.21 -2.48
CA LYS A 303 -5.99 -2.66 -3.85
C LYS A 303 -6.18 -4.19 -3.92
N ASN A 304 -7.26 -4.61 -4.57
CA ASN A 304 -7.61 -6.01 -4.88
C ASN A 304 -6.52 -6.79 -5.64
N ALA A 305 -5.63 -6.11 -6.37
CA ALA A 305 -4.54 -6.75 -7.11
C ALA A 305 -3.43 -7.27 -6.18
N ALA A 306 -3.14 -6.59 -5.07
CA ALA A 306 -2.12 -7.00 -4.12
C ALA A 306 -2.57 -8.22 -3.29
N ALA A 307 -3.87 -8.32 -2.99
CA ALA A 307 -4.46 -9.47 -2.30
C ALA A 307 -4.30 -10.79 -3.06
N ARG A 308 -4.35 -10.74 -4.40
CA ARG A 308 -4.08 -11.91 -5.25
C ARG A 308 -2.64 -12.39 -5.11
N LEU A 309 -1.68 -11.46 -5.03
CA LEU A 309 -0.26 -11.78 -4.83
C LEU A 309 0.02 -12.34 -3.43
N VAL A 310 -0.69 -11.83 -2.41
CA VAL A 310 -0.66 -12.41 -1.04
C VAL A 310 -1.15 -13.85 -1.07
N THR A 311 -2.30 -14.09 -1.70
CA THR A 311 -2.92 -15.42 -1.80
C THR A 311 -2.02 -16.41 -2.58
N GLU A 312 -1.44 -15.98 -3.71
CA GLU A 312 -0.49 -16.77 -4.50
C GLU A 312 0.77 -17.12 -3.69
N SER A 313 1.30 -16.15 -2.93
CA SER A 313 2.46 -16.37 -2.05
C SER A 313 2.18 -17.34 -0.92
N ILE A 314 0.98 -17.26 -0.30
CA ILE A 314 0.56 -18.18 0.76
C ILE A 314 0.40 -19.59 0.19
N ASN A 315 -0.24 -19.73 -0.97
CA ASN A 315 -0.43 -21.03 -1.62
C ASN A 315 0.91 -21.67 -2.04
N ASN A 316 1.87 -20.88 -2.52
CA ASN A 316 3.22 -21.35 -2.78
C ASN A 316 3.92 -21.84 -1.50
N MET A 317 3.70 -21.18 -0.37
CA MET A 317 4.25 -21.60 0.93
C MET A 317 3.60 -22.87 1.48
N ILE A 318 2.27 -22.97 1.40
CA ILE A 318 1.55 -24.21 1.72
C ILE A 318 2.11 -25.34 0.88
N ALA A 319 2.24 -25.15 -0.44
CA ALA A 319 2.81 -26.16 -1.32
C ALA A 319 4.21 -26.58 -0.88
N VAL A 320 5.13 -25.63 -0.59
CA VAL A 320 6.49 -25.94 -0.09
C VAL A 320 6.47 -26.76 1.20
N VAL A 321 5.52 -26.47 2.11
CA VAL A 321 5.39 -27.14 3.40
C VAL A 321 4.70 -28.50 3.30
N THR A 322 3.64 -28.64 2.52
CA THR A 322 2.86 -29.89 2.39
C THR A 322 3.61 -30.96 1.62
N CYS A 323 4.36 -30.59 0.58
CA CYS A 323 5.05 -31.60 -0.24
C CYS A 323 6.48 -31.93 0.21
N ASN A 324 6.65 -32.16 1.52
CA ASN A 324 7.65 -33.15 1.94
C ASN A 324 7.23 -34.58 1.51
N GLU A 325 6.00 -34.78 0.99
CA GLU A 325 5.52 -36.09 0.49
C GLU A 325 4.84 -36.12 -0.91
N GLU A 326 4.48 -34.99 -1.54
CA GLU A 326 3.85 -34.97 -2.89
C GLU A 326 4.83 -34.58 -4.01
N SER A 327 4.64 -35.14 -5.21
CA SER A 327 5.62 -35.00 -6.30
C SER A 327 5.66 -33.58 -6.86
N ALA A 328 6.86 -33.13 -7.26
CA ALA A 328 7.07 -31.77 -7.78
C ALA A 328 6.24 -31.45 -9.03
N GLU A 329 5.75 -32.47 -9.75
CA GLU A 329 4.88 -32.29 -10.93
C GLU A 329 3.47 -31.83 -10.56
N GLU A 330 2.92 -32.30 -9.43
CA GLU A 330 1.56 -31.97 -8.99
C GLU A 330 1.47 -30.49 -8.55
N ARG A 331 2.46 -30.02 -7.79
CA ARG A 331 2.60 -28.59 -7.43
C ARG A 331 2.60 -27.66 -8.63
N VAL A 332 3.34 -28.04 -9.70
CA VAL A 332 3.44 -27.21 -10.90
C VAL A 332 2.12 -27.22 -11.67
N CYS A 333 1.46 -28.37 -11.76
CA CYS A 333 0.13 -28.47 -12.37
C CYS A 333 -0.89 -27.59 -11.65
N ASP A 334 -0.90 -27.59 -10.32
CA ASP A 334 -1.81 -26.75 -9.52
C ASP A 334 -1.52 -25.26 -9.67
N SER A 335 -0.25 -24.86 -9.69
CA SER A 335 0.14 -23.47 -9.94
C SER A 335 -0.31 -22.99 -11.33
N VAL A 336 -0.11 -23.82 -12.36
CA VAL A 336 -0.57 -23.55 -13.73
C VAL A 336 -2.10 -23.47 -13.77
N LEU A 337 -2.81 -24.39 -13.11
CA LEU A 337 -4.28 -24.40 -13.07
C LEU A 337 -4.84 -23.14 -12.42
N ASN A 338 -4.28 -22.74 -11.27
CA ASN A 338 -4.67 -21.50 -10.58
C ASN A 338 -4.45 -20.27 -11.48
N ARG A 339 -3.34 -20.24 -12.22
CA ARG A 339 -3.05 -19.15 -13.16
C ARG A 339 -4.04 -19.15 -14.34
N LEU A 340 -4.42 -20.31 -14.87
CA LEU A 340 -5.45 -20.41 -15.92
C LEU A 340 -6.83 -19.96 -15.42
N GLN A 341 -7.20 -20.34 -14.19
CA GLN A 341 -8.45 -19.88 -13.56
C GLN A 341 -8.49 -18.37 -13.30
N SER A 342 -7.33 -17.70 -13.27
CA SER A 342 -7.23 -16.24 -13.13
C SER A 342 -7.49 -15.45 -14.42
N ILE A 343 -7.53 -16.12 -15.58
CA ILE A 343 -7.70 -15.47 -16.89
C ILE A 343 -9.10 -14.83 -17.05
N PRO A 344 -10.23 -15.51 -16.76
CA PRO A 344 -11.55 -14.91 -16.90
C PRO A 344 -11.74 -13.57 -16.16
N PRO A 345 -11.37 -13.43 -14.87
CA PRO A 345 -11.50 -12.15 -14.19
C PRO A 345 -10.51 -11.09 -14.70
N ALA A 346 -9.34 -11.48 -15.22
CA ALA A 346 -8.38 -10.55 -15.82
C ALA A 346 -8.92 -9.96 -17.14
N VAL A 347 -9.55 -10.79 -17.98
CA VAL A 347 -10.20 -10.34 -19.23
C VAL A 347 -11.40 -9.44 -18.94
N GLN A 348 -12.20 -9.75 -17.91
CA GLN A 348 -13.29 -8.87 -17.47
C GLN A 348 -12.78 -7.51 -17.00
N GLN A 349 -11.68 -7.49 -16.25
CA GLN A 349 -11.05 -6.24 -15.79
C GLN A 349 -10.50 -5.41 -16.95
N ALA A 350 -9.93 -6.05 -17.97
CA ALA A 350 -9.41 -5.41 -19.17
C ALA A 350 -10.51 -4.73 -20.03
N THR A 351 -11.78 -5.12 -19.84
CA THR A 351 -12.91 -4.42 -20.47
C THR A 351 -13.12 -3.02 -19.88
N ARG A 352 -12.70 -2.81 -18.62
CA ARG A 352 -12.85 -1.54 -17.91
C ARG A 352 -11.60 -0.66 -17.96
N ASN A 353 -10.42 -1.26 -17.95
CA ASN A 353 -9.13 -0.56 -18.00
C ASN A 353 -8.21 -1.20 -19.04
N PRO A 354 -7.38 -0.44 -19.77
CA PRO A 354 -6.40 -1.01 -20.69
C PRO A 354 -5.41 -1.91 -19.94
N ALA A 355 -5.16 -3.11 -20.48
CA ALA A 355 -4.21 -4.07 -19.93
C ALA A 355 -2.75 -3.71 -20.27
N SER A 356 -2.54 -2.99 -21.37
CA SER A 356 -1.24 -2.52 -21.83
C SER A 356 -1.34 -1.12 -22.45
N SER A 357 -0.22 -0.42 -22.56
CA SER A 357 -0.07 0.79 -23.38
C SER A 357 0.00 0.50 -24.89
N ASP A 358 0.09 -0.77 -25.27
CA ASP A 358 0.28 -1.21 -26.66
C ASP A 358 -0.92 -0.89 -27.56
N GLY A 359 -0.61 -0.63 -28.83
CA GLY A 359 -1.61 -0.51 -29.90
C GLY A 359 -2.16 -1.88 -30.35
N TYR A 360 -3.14 -1.84 -31.27
CA TYR A 360 -3.80 -3.04 -31.78
C TYR A 360 -2.84 -3.99 -32.50
N TYR A 361 -2.03 -3.48 -33.45
CA TYR A 361 -1.10 -4.31 -34.23
C TYR A 361 0.03 -4.94 -33.39
N PRO A 362 0.70 -4.20 -32.47
CA PRO A 362 1.65 -4.81 -31.55
C PRO A 362 1.02 -5.91 -30.67
N SER A 363 -0.20 -5.69 -30.18
CA SER A 363 -0.92 -6.70 -29.39
C SER A 363 -1.23 -7.95 -30.22
N LEU A 364 -1.63 -7.78 -31.48
CA LEU A 364 -1.87 -8.89 -32.40
C LEU A 364 -0.59 -9.68 -32.70
N SER A 365 0.53 -9.00 -32.95
CA SER A 365 1.83 -9.65 -33.13
C SER A 365 2.28 -10.40 -31.87
N GLY A 366 1.97 -9.85 -30.68
CA GLY A 366 2.20 -10.51 -29.40
C GLY A 366 1.41 -11.81 -29.25
N ILE A 367 0.13 -11.84 -29.65
CA ILE A 367 -0.67 -13.07 -29.68
C ILE A 367 0.01 -14.13 -30.55
N ILE A 368 0.43 -13.76 -31.75
CA ILE A 368 1.06 -14.69 -32.70
C ILE A 368 2.36 -15.26 -32.13
N GLY A 369 3.25 -14.42 -31.61
CA GLY A 369 4.53 -14.86 -31.05
C GLY A 369 4.36 -15.75 -29.80
N GLN A 370 3.40 -15.43 -28.93
CA GLN A 370 3.13 -16.28 -27.77
C GLN A 370 2.40 -17.58 -28.13
N THR A 371 1.64 -17.61 -29.23
CA THR A 371 0.99 -18.85 -29.72
C THR A 371 2.01 -19.85 -30.26
N GLU A 372 3.12 -19.39 -30.85
CA GLU A 372 4.23 -20.24 -31.27
C GLU A 372 4.91 -20.91 -30.06
N SER A 373 5.25 -20.11 -29.03
CA SER A 373 5.79 -20.63 -27.76
C SER A 373 4.81 -21.56 -27.04
N LEU A 374 3.51 -21.29 -27.15
CA LEU A 374 2.47 -22.18 -26.62
C LEU A 374 2.45 -23.54 -27.33
N ALA A 375 2.55 -23.55 -28.66
CA ALA A 375 2.57 -24.80 -29.43
C ALA A 375 3.84 -25.63 -29.15
N GLU A 376 4.99 -24.97 -28.99
CA GLU A 376 6.25 -25.60 -28.62
C GLU A 376 6.17 -26.22 -27.21
N SER A 377 5.70 -25.45 -26.21
CA SER A 377 5.54 -25.95 -24.84
C SER A 377 4.56 -27.13 -24.76
N MET A 378 3.44 -27.11 -25.49
CA MET A 378 2.51 -28.25 -25.54
C MET A 378 3.17 -29.52 -26.11
N SER A 379 4.01 -29.37 -27.14
CA SER A 379 4.72 -30.48 -27.77
C SER A 379 5.79 -31.05 -26.85
N GLU A 380 6.55 -30.20 -26.16
CA GLU A 380 7.59 -30.60 -25.23
C GLU A 380 7.04 -31.20 -23.92
N ILE A 381 5.88 -30.73 -23.43
CA ILE A 381 5.17 -31.37 -22.30
C ILE A 381 4.80 -32.82 -22.65
N ALA A 382 4.24 -33.03 -23.86
CA ALA A 382 3.88 -34.37 -24.32
C ALA A 382 5.12 -35.27 -24.45
N ARG A 383 6.23 -34.73 -24.98
CA ARG A 383 7.50 -35.45 -25.09
C ARG A 383 8.09 -35.82 -23.73
N CYS A 384 8.15 -34.87 -22.79
CA CYS A 384 8.65 -35.10 -21.44
C CYS A 384 7.81 -36.11 -20.66
N SER A 385 6.50 -36.17 -20.92
CA SER A 385 5.60 -37.17 -20.34
C SER A 385 5.90 -38.59 -20.84
N VAL A 386 6.31 -38.73 -22.10
CA VAL A 386 6.71 -40.03 -22.70
C VAL A 386 8.11 -40.44 -22.24
N ASP A 387 9.02 -39.49 -22.14
CA ASP A 387 10.43 -39.72 -21.78
C ASP A 387 10.63 -39.90 -20.26
N GLY A 388 9.60 -39.67 -19.44
CA GLY A 388 9.67 -39.77 -17.97
C GLY A 388 10.52 -38.67 -17.31
N ASN A 389 10.71 -37.53 -18.00
CA ASN A 389 11.50 -36.41 -17.51
C ASN A 389 10.62 -35.44 -16.69
N ALA A 390 10.53 -35.69 -15.40
CA ALA A 390 9.80 -34.86 -14.43
C ALA A 390 10.21 -33.38 -14.45
N GLN A 391 11.51 -33.09 -14.51
CA GLN A 391 12.02 -31.72 -14.43
C GLN A 391 11.72 -30.92 -15.71
N GLY A 392 11.88 -31.56 -16.87
CA GLY A 392 11.50 -30.98 -18.16
C GLY A 392 10.01 -30.69 -18.23
N PHE A 393 9.18 -31.65 -17.79
CA PHE A 393 7.73 -31.48 -17.72
C PHE A 393 7.34 -30.24 -16.89
N CYS A 394 7.91 -30.08 -15.69
CA CYS A 394 7.64 -28.93 -14.83
C CYS A 394 8.01 -27.60 -15.50
N GLN A 395 9.16 -27.52 -16.15
CA GLN A 395 9.60 -26.30 -16.82
C GLN A 395 8.68 -25.92 -17.98
N TYR A 396 8.33 -26.87 -18.84
CA TYR A 396 7.46 -26.60 -19.98
C TYR A 396 6.01 -26.34 -19.57
N ALA A 397 5.53 -26.95 -18.49
CA ALA A 397 4.21 -26.66 -17.91
C ALA A 397 4.10 -25.22 -17.41
N GLN A 398 5.15 -24.68 -16.77
CA GLN A 398 5.18 -23.27 -16.34
C GLN A 398 5.18 -22.31 -17.54
N ILE A 399 6.01 -22.60 -18.56
CA ILE A 399 6.05 -21.80 -19.80
C ILE A 399 4.68 -21.82 -20.49
N PHE A 400 4.02 -22.98 -20.53
CA PHE A 400 2.66 -23.11 -21.06
C PHE A 400 1.68 -22.19 -20.31
N GLY A 401 1.64 -22.28 -18.98
CA GLY A 401 0.75 -21.44 -18.16
C GLY A 401 1.00 -19.93 -18.34
N GLU A 402 2.26 -19.53 -18.46
CA GLU A 402 2.64 -18.14 -18.69
C GLU A 402 2.24 -17.65 -20.09
N SER A 403 2.50 -18.44 -21.14
CA SER A 403 2.14 -18.12 -22.51
C SER A 403 0.63 -18.00 -22.70
N VAL A 404 -0.17 -18.91 -22.12
CA VAL A 404 -1.64 -18.81 -22.17
C VAL A 404 -2.13 -17.55 -21.46
N TYR A 405 -1.58 -17.24 -20.28
CA TYR A 405 -1.93 -16.02 -19.55
C TYR A 405 -1.59 -14.75 -20.35
N LYS A 406 -0.40 -14.67 -20.95
CA LYS A 406 0.00 -13.52 -21.79
C LYS A 406 -0.88 -13.36 -23.02
N VAL A 407 -1.21 -14.45 -23.70
CA VAL A 407 -2.12 -14.40 -24.86
C VAL A 407 -3.49 -13.87 -24.43
N ALA A 408 -4.09 -14.48 -23.42
CA ALA A 408 -5.49 -14.24 -23.09
C ALA A 408 -5.71 -12.97 -22.26
N ALA A 409 -4.96 -12.79 -21.17
CA ALA A 409 -5.16 -11.70 -20.21
C ALA A 409 -4.44 -10.40 -20.58
N TYR A 410 -3.35 -10.47 -21.37
CA TYR A 410 -2.56 -9.29 -21.75
C TYR A 410 -2.89 -8.82 -23.18
N HIS A 411 -2.59 -9.64 -24.19
CA HIS A 411 -2.71 -9.19 -25.58
C HIS A 411 -4.14 -9.24 -26.12
N ALA A 412 -4.85 -10.36 -25.95
CA ALA A 412 -6.23 -10.49 -26.45
C ALA A 412 -7.19 -9.55 -25.72
N ALA A 413 -7.01 -9.42 -24.41
CA ALA A 413 -7.79 -8.49 -23.59
C ALA A 413 -7.59 -7.02 -24.03
N GLN A 414 -6.35 -6.62 -24.33
CA GLN A 414 -6.06 -5.30 -24.89
C GLN A 414 -6.70 -5.10 -26.27
N CYS A 415 -6.67 -6.10 -27.15
CA CYS A 415 -7.35 -6.04 -28.44
C CYS A 415 -8.86 -5.83 -28.28
N VAL A 416 -9.50 -6.57 -27.37
CA VAL A 416 -10.94 -6.42 -27.06
C VAL A 416 -11.25 -5.02 -26.54
N TYR A 417 -10.43 -4.48 -25.64
CA TYR A 417 -10.56 -3.11 -25.16
C TYR A 417 -10.48 -2.09 -26.30
N LEU A 418 -9.48 -2.22 -27.18
CA LEU A 418 -9.28 -1.32 -28.31
C LEU A 418 -10.44 -1.39 -29.34
N VAL A 419 -11.01 -2.58 -29.54
CA VAL A 419 -12.22 -2.76 -30.37
C VAL A 419 -13.43 -2.09 -29.71
N GLY A 420 -13.57 -2.19 -28.38
CA GLY A 420 -14.63 -1.50 -27.64
C GLY A 420 -14.51 0.03 -27.66
N VAL A 421 -13.29 0.58 -27.75
CA VAL A 421 -13.06 2.02 -27.95
C VAL A 421 -13.35 2.43 -29.40
N ALA A 422 -13.25 1.51 -30.36
CA ALA A 422 -13.53 1.77 -31.77
C ALA A 422 -15.04 1.79 -32.10
N ASP A 423 -15.91 1.41 -31.16
CA ASP A 423 -17.36 1.51 -31.33
C ASP A 423 -17.80 3.00 -31.37
N PRO A 424 -18.58 3.43 -32.39
CA PRO A 424 -19.09 4.80 -32.50
C PRO A 424 -19.93 5.28 -31.31
N MET A 425 -20.53 4.37 -30.53
CA MET A 425 -21.32 4.66 -29.33
C MET A 425 -20.47 4.70 -28.05
N SER A 426 -19.18 4.38 -28.16
CA SER A 426 -18.24 4.40 -27.03
C SER A 426 -17.76 5.81 -26.73
N VAL A 427 -17.71 6.16 -25.44
CA VAL A 427 -17.10 7.41 -24.99
C VAL A 427 -15.66 7.10 -24.57
N PRO A 428 -14.64 7.59 -25.30
CA PRO A 428 -13.26 7.33 -24.93
C PRO A 428 -12.97 7.99 -23.57
N GLY A 429 -12.56 7.16 -22.60
CA GLY A 429 -12.04 7.65 -21.33
C GLY A 429 -10.81 8.53 -21.54
N ARG A 430 -10.68 9.61 -20.76
CA ARG A 430 -9.43 10.39 -20.76
C ARG A 430 -8.35 9.55 -20.09
N ARG A 431 -7.27 9.26 -20.81
CA ARG A 431 -6.06 8.73 -20.17
C ARG A 431 -5.62 9.73 -19.11
N PRO A 432 -5.26 9.28 -17.89
CA PRO A 432 -4.64 10.19 -16.93
C PRO A 432 -3.37 10.77 -17.58
N VAL A 433 -3.18 12.09 -17.44
CA VAL A 433 -2.03 12.83 -17.99
C VAL A 433 -0.69 12.25 -17.49
N ILE A 434 -0.75 11.54 -16.37
CA ILE A 434 0.36 10.91 -15.69
C ILE A 434 -0.01 9.44 -15.44
N ASP A 435 0.79 8.51 -15.96
CA ASP A 435 0.67 7.10 -15.62
C ASP A 435 1.24 6.88 -14.21
N ALA A 436 0.34 6.86 -13.22
CA ALA A 436 0.71 6.71 -11.82
C ALA A 436 1.35 5.35 -11.52
N ASP A 437 1.03 4.31 -12.28
CA ASP A 437 1.58 2.97 -12.07
C ASP A 437 3.00 2.88 -12.66
N LEU A 438 3.26 3.52 -13.81
CA LEU A 438 4.62 3.65 -14.35
C LEU A 438 5.55 4.45 -13.41
N ILE A 439 5.07 5.60 -12.90
CA ILE A 439 5.86 6.41 -11.97
C ILE A 439 6.13 5.66 -10.67
N LYS A 440 5.15 4.92 -10.13
CA LYS A 440 5.36 4.10 -8.95
C LYS A 440 6.39 3.01 -9.19
N GLY A 441 6.29 2.28 -10.31
CA GLY A 441 7.28 1.26 -10.67
C GLY A 441 8.70 1.83 -10.75
N GLN A 442 8.88 2.96 -11.44
CA GLN A 442 10.16 3.66 -11.52
C GLN A 442 10.66 4.15 -10.16
N LEU A 443 9.76 4.63 -9.29
CA LEU A 443 10.10 5.08 -7.95
C LEU A 443 10.56 3.91 -7.06
N ASP A 444 9.91 2.76 -7.14
CA ASP A 444 10.28 1.56 -6.40
C ASP A 444 11.62 0.99 -6.90
N GLU A 445 11.88 1.04 -8.20
CA GLU A 445 13.17 0.67 -8.80
C GLU A 445 14.31 1.59 -8.29
N VAL A 446 14.06 2.90 -8.26
CA VAL A 446 14.99 3.89 -7.68
C VAL A 446 15.18 3.67 -6.18
N ARG A 447 14.12 3.42 -5.41
CA ARG A 447 14.21 3.13 -3.97
C ARG A 447 15.03 1.88 -3.69
N THR A 448 14.85 0.84 -4.50
CA THR A 448 15.62 -0.40 -4.41
C THR A 448 17.08 -0.16 -4.73
N ALA A 449 17.39 0.65 -5.75
CA ALA A 449 18.75 1.08 -6.07
C ALA A 449 19.37 1.96 -4.97
N CYS A 450 18.61 2.84 -4.33
CA CYS A 450 19.10 3.64 -3.20
C CYS A 450 19.33 2.78 -1.95
N ALA A 451 18.50 1.76 -1.71
CA ALA A 451 18.67 0.81 -0.62
C ALA A 451 19.95 -0.03 -0.81
N SER A 452 20.22 -0.51 -2.04
CA SER A 452 21.44 -1.25 -2.33
C SER A 452 22.69 -0.40 -2.19
N VAL A 453 22.67 0.87 -2.60
CA VAL A 453 23.79 1.81 -2.38
C VAL A 453 24.03 2.07 -0.88
N ARG A 454 22.98 2.21 -0.07
CA ARG A 454 23.12 2.35 1.39
C ARG A 454 23.75 1.12 2.06
N HIS A 455 23.46 -0.09 1.57
CA HIS A 455 24.09 -1.31 2.07
C HIS A 455 25.59 -1.41 1.70
N VAL A 456 26.00 -0.90 0.54
CA VAL A 456 27.42 -0.88 0.13
C VAL A 456 28.25 0.10 0.96
N GLU A 457 27.68 1.21 1.45
CA GLU A 457 28.38 2.13 2.36
C GLU A 457 28.53 1.57 3.79
N SER A 458 27.66 0.63 4.22
CA SER A 458 27.80 -0.03 5.54
C SER A 458 28.82 -1.16 5.57
N ASP A 459 29.13 -1.79 4.42
CA ASP A 459 30.15 -2.85 4.32
C ASP A 459 31.58 -2.29 4.15
N ASN A 460 31.73 -0.98 3.92
CA ASN A 460 33.02 -0.30 3.74
C ASN A 460 33.46 0.54 4.96
N LYS A 461 32.81 0.35 6.11
CA LYS A 461 33.23 0.84 7.43
C LYS A 461 33.41 -0.34 8.37
#